data_AF-A0A316Q0V2-F1
#
_entry.id   AF-A0A316Q0V2-F1
#
_cell.length_a   1.000
_cell.length_b   1.000
_cell.length_c   1.000
_cell.angle_alpha   90.00
_cell.angle_beta   90.00
_cell.angle_gamma   90.00
#
_symmetry.space_group_name_H-M   'P 1'
#
loop_
_entity.id
_entity.type
_entity.pdbx_description
1 polymer ?
#
loop_
_entity_poly.entity_id
_entity_poly.type
_entity_poly.pdbx_seq_one_letter_code
_entity_poly.pdbx_strand_id
1 'polypeptide(L)'
;MKDKSNTQKSLFLSAVSLMLCVVMLVGMTFAWFTDSVTNKNNKIASGNLDAKLMYSKDGETWTEVESDTKIFGENALWEPGYTEVIYLKVKNAGNLALKYKIGMNIAQETAGINVNGEQFKLSEYIKFGVKETETVYENRQAVDAVKADSSPLSAGYAGEDKELKKGEESKMMALVVYMPDDVGNVANHNGINVPSIDLGVSMVATQLSSESDSFGTDYDKDAKYPVLVDSQDELTEAVAAGKDVKLTENIEINEALTVSKKDVSIDLNGKELSSSTDNVKLIQAVDSGQVHIVGGSLKVETATKSATAVVFAQGNSDVVIENCNISIKNSRGYAVVTNGSSSKNTSITLKNTNIVNEKDYACYFPAGNIVLENCNVTGAVIISGGNVTIDGGTYKADGFQGQAKIWHEADTIRYMTKFSSSDGCGHMGDSILIMDRRSNGYDLQGVTIKNITFNTSLAMSGGGTATAYAVKYVDYNNVPGKDRVVPVMENNTYNDKLESGKDPLMFIGTDGTEY
;
A
#
# COMPACT_ATOMS: atom_id res chain seq x y z
N MET A 1 6.42 -14.74 -54.78
CA MET A 1 6.84 -13.72 -53.79
C MET A 1 5.63 -12.93 -53.33
N LYS A 2 4.80 -13.47 -52.43
CA LYS A 2 3.70 -12.72 -51.81
C LYS A 2 3.52 -13.00 -50.31
N ASP A 3 4.40 -13.82 -49.72
CA ASP A 3 4.21 -14.31 -48.34
C ASP A 3 5.15 -13.67 -47.31
N LYS A 4 6.16 -12.88 -47.71
CA LYS A 4 7.06 -12.22 -46.75
C LYS A 4 6.46 -10.96 -46.09
N SER A 5 5.53 -10.26 -46.74
CA SER A 5 4.97 -9.00 -46.20
C SER A 5 3.90 -9.21 -45.13
N ASN A 6 3.18 -10.34 -45.18
CA ASN A 6 2.12 -10.63 -44.21
C ASN A 6 2.68 -11.16 -42.89
N THR A 7 3.74 -11.96 -42.94
CA THR A 7 4.44 -12.46 -41.74
C THR A 7 5.09 -11.33 -40.94
N GLN A 8 5.65 -10.32 -41.60
CA GLN A 8 6.24 -9.14 -40.91
C GLN A 8 5.18 -8.26 -40.24
N LYS A 9 4.01 -8.07 -40.86
CA LYS A 9 2.88 -7.32 -40.26
C LYS A 9 2.27 -8.06 -39.09
N SER A 10 2.16 -9.39 -39.16
CA SER A 10 1.65 -10.22 -38.06
C SER A 10 2.60 -10.26 -36.86
N LEU A 11 3.93 -10.23 -37.11
CA LEU A 11 4.93 -10.16 -36.04
C LEU A 11 4.87 -8.80 -35.31
N PHE A 12 4.69 -7.72 -36.07
CA PHE A 12 4.59 -6.37 -35.52
C PHE A 12 3.29 -6.18 -34.71
N LEU A 13 2.16 -6.70 -35.20
CA LEU A 13 0.89 -6.66 -34.46
C LEU A 13 0.93 -7.49 -33.17
N SER A 14 1.64 -8.62 -33.17
CA SER A 14 1.84 -9.44 -31.97
C SER A 14 2.75 -8.76 -30.94
N ALA A 15 3.79 -8.04 -31.39
CA ALA A 15 4.66 -7.27 -30.50
C ALA A 15 3.93 -6.06 -29.90
N VAL A 16 3.12 -5.35 -30.69
CA VAL A 16 2.28 -4.24 -30.20
C VAL A 16 1.19 -4.74 -29.25
N SER A 17 0.60 -5.92 -29.48
CA SER A 17 -0.36 -6.52 -28.54
C SER A 17 0.28 -6.92 -27.22
N LEU A 18 1.52 -7.42 -27.22
CA LEU A 18 2.25 -7.74 -25.99
C LEU A 18 2.58 -6.47 -25.20
N MET A 19 2.95 -5.40 -25.89
CA MET A 19 3.22 -4.10 -25.29
C MET A 19 1.95 -3.46 -24.70
N LEU A 20 0.79 -3.61 -25.37
CA LEU A 20 -0.51 -3.15 -24.84
C LEU A 20 -0.94 -3.94 -23.59
N CYS A 21 -0.66 -5.24 -23.53
CA CYS A 21 -0.90 -6.05 -22.34
C CYS A 21 0.03 -5.68 -21.18
N VAL A 22 1.30 -5.37 -21.45
CA VAL A 22 2.25 -4.90 -20.44
C VAL A 22 1.85 -3.52 -19.91
N VAL A 23 1.33 -2.63 -20.75
CA VAL A 23 0.82 -1.31 -20.33
C VAL A 23 -0.45 -1.43 -19.47
N MET A 24 -1.35 -2.37 -19.77
CA MET A 24 -2.50 -2.65 -18.89
C MET A 24 -2.10 -3.31 -17.56
N LEU A 25 -0.96 -3.99 -17.49
CA LEU A 25 -0.41 -4.61 -16.27
C LEU A 25 0.16 -3.58 -15.28
N VAL A 26 0.60 -2.42 -15.78
CA VAL A 26 1.16 -1.33 -14.95
C VAL A 26 0.04 -0.43 -14.37
N GLY A 27 -1.19 -0.51 -14.89
CA GLY A 27 -2.33 0.33 -14.49
C GLY A 27 -3.25 -0.24 -13.38
N MET A 28 -2.89 -1.34 -12.71
CA MET A 28 -3.73 -1.93 -11.65
C MET A 28 -2.91 -2.25 -10.39
N THR A 29 -2.35 -1.24 -9.74
CA THR A 29 -1.73 -1.38 -8.41
C THR A 29 -2.69 -0.93 -7.30
N PHE A 30 -3.81 -1.64 -7.17
CA PHE A 30 -4.58 -1.68 -5.91
C PHE A 30 -5.28 -3.04 -5.79
N ALA A 31 -4.56 -4.07 -5.34
CA ALA A 31 -5.12 -5.18 -4.57
C ALA A 31 -4.00 -6.01 -3.95
N TRP A 32 -4.14 -6.23 -2.65
CA TRP A 32 -3.31 -7.06 -1.78
C TRP A 32 -3.28 -8.51 -2.29
N PHE A 33 -2.08 -9.06 -2.52
CA PHE A 33 -1.77 -10.46 -2.90
C PHE A 33 -2.50 -11.05 -4.12
N THR A 34 -1.85 -11.04 -5.29
CA THR A 34 -1.89 -12.17 -6.24
C THR A 34 -0.69 -12.13 -7.17
N ASP A 35 0.31 -12.97 -6.90
CA ASP A 35 1.17 -13.48 -7.97
C ASP A 35 0.33 -14.48 -8.79
N SER A 36 0.31 -14.33 -10.11
CA SER A 36 -0.19 -15.37 -11.02
C SER A 36 0.82 -15.62 -12.13
N VAL A 37 1.95 -16.26 -11.79
CA VAL A 37 2.73 -17.00 -12.80
C VAL A 37 1.86 -18.15 -13.31
N THR A 38 1.36 -18.00 -14.54
CA THR A 38 0.56 -19.04 -15.21
C THR A 38 1.50 -20.13 -15.73
N ASN A 39 1.94 -21.03 -14.85
CA ASN A 39 2.42 -22.34 -15.28
C ASN A 39 1.20 -23.26 -15.29
N LYS A 40 0.93 -23.96 -16.39
CA LYS A 40 -0.29 -24.80 -16.57
C LYS A 40 -0.48 -25.88 -15.48
N ASN A 41 0.52 -26.09 -14.63
CA ASN A 41 0.52 -27.01 -13.50
C ASN A 41 0.64 -26.36 -12.10
N ASN A 42 0.86 -25.05 -11.99
CA ASN A 42 0.93 -24.35 -10.69
C ASN A 42 -0.30 -23.47 -10.52
N LYS A 43 -1.32 -24.02 -9.87
CA LYS A 43 -2.53 -23.29 -9.46
C LYS A 43 -2.25 -22.68 -8.08
N ILE A 44 -2.05 -21.36 -8.03
CA ILE A 44 -2.07 -20.63 -6.76
C ILE A 44 -3.55 -20.51 -6.38
N ALA A 45 -4.00 -21.38 -5.47
CA ALA A 45 -5.35 -21.33 -4.92
C ALA A 45 -5.30 -20.47 -3.65
N SER A 46 -6.16 -19.45 -3.58
CA SER A 46 -6.35 -18.66 -2.37
C SER A 46 -6.77 -19.58 -1.22
N GLY A 47 -6.23 -19.30 -0.02
CA GLY A 47 -6.65 -19.96 1.21
C GLY A 47 -8.11 -19.62 1.53
N ASN A 48 -8.95 -20.62 1.76
CA ASN A 48 -10.34 -20.51 2.19
C ASN A 48 -10.46 -21.06 3.61
N LEU A 49 -10.85 -20.20 4.54
CA LEU A 49 -11.24 -20.58 5.90
C LEU A 49 -12.75 -20.87 5.90
N ASP A 50 -13.11 -22.15 5.93
CA ASP A 50 -14.51 -22.62 5.92
C ASP A 50 -14.71 -23.62 7.06
N ALA A 51 -15.17 -23.12 8.21
CA ALA A 51 -15.40 -23.87 9.43
C ALA A 51 -16.91 -24.11 9.59
N LYS A 52 -17.31 -25.38 9.65
CA LYS A 52 -18.72 -25.78 9.77
C LYS A 52 -18.95 -26.46 11.11
N LEU A 53 -19.94 -25.98 11.87
CA LEU A 53 -20.40 -26.65 13.08
C LEU A 53 -21.46 -27.69 12.68
N MET A 54 -21.23 -28.94 13.05
CA MET A 54 -22.11 -30.07 12.78
C MET A 54 -22.74 -30.56 14.08
N TYR A 55 -24.02 -30.92 14.04
CA TYR A 55 -24.73 -31.54 15.15
C TYR A 55 -25.31 -32.91 14.78
N SER A 56 -25.54 -33.75 15.79
CA SER A 56 -26.17 -35.05 15.68
C SER A 56 -26.92 -35.39 16.97
N LYS A 57 -28.02 -36.15 16.86
CA LYS A 57 -28.81 -36.67 18.01
C LYS A 57 -28.53 -38.14 18.31
N ASP A 58 -28.06 -38.88 17.30
CA ASP A 58 -27.77 -40.32 17.36
C ASP A 58 -26.26 -40.62 17.36
N GLY A 59 -25.40 -39.61 17.19
CA GLY A 59 -23.94 -39.74 17.02
C GLY A 59 -23.51 -40.25 15.64
N GLU A 60 -24.46 -40.58 14.76
CA GLU A 60 -24.21 -41.21 13.45
C GLU A 60 -24.57 -40.26 12.30
N THR A 61 -25.73 -39.62 12.37
CA THR A 61 -26.26 -38.71 11.34
C THR A 61 -25.89 -37.26 11.68
N TRP A 62 -25.05 -36.65 10.85
CA TRP A 62 -24.50 -35.31 11.07
C TRP A 62 -25.12 -34.28 10.13
N THR A 63 -25.65 -33.19 10.70
CA THR A 63 -26.24 -32.07 9.96
C THR A 63 -25.53 -30.77 10.34
N GLU A 64 -25.38 -29.84 9.41
CA GLU A 64 -24.78 -28.52 9.66
C GLU A 64 -25.72 -27.65 10.52
N VAL A 65 -25.15 -26.86 11.42
CA VAL A 65 -25.87 -25.89 12.25
C VAL A 65 -25.93 -24.56 11.52
N GLU A 66 -27.11 -24.22 11.02
CA GLU A 66 -27.42 -22.92 10.42
C GLU A 66 -28.15 -22.00 11.43
N SER A 67 -28.33 -20.73 11.08
CA SER A 67 -28.88 -19.69 11.99
C SER A 67 -30.25 -19.98 12.62
N ASP A 68 -31.07 -20.82 11.98
CA ASP A 68 -32.41 -21.23 12.43
C ASP A 68 -32.50 -22.73 12.81
N THR A 69 -31.36 -23.41 12.89
CA THR A 69 -31.31 -24.84 13.18
C THR A 69 -31.65 -25.10 14.64
N LYS A 70 -32.79 -25.75 14.87
CA LYS A 70 -33.24 -26.16 16.21
C LYS A 70 -32.60 -27.49 16.60
N ILE A 71 -31.48 -27.39 17.30
CA ILE A 71 -30.72 -28.57 17.75
C ILE A 71 -31.31 -29.21 19.01
N PHE A 72 -31.96 -28.42 19.87
CA PHE A 72 -32.66 -28.89 21.07
C PHE A 72 -34.15 -29.16 20.79
N GLY A 73 -34.77 -29.99 21.63
CA GLY A 73 -36.19 -30.31 21.55
C GLY A 73 -37.09 -29.10 21.72
N GLU A 74 -38.03 -28.91 20.80
CA GLU A 74 -39.08 -27.89 20.94
C GLU A 74 -40.08 -28.33 22.02
N ASN A 75 -40.30 -27.47 23.02
CA ASN A 75 -41.20 -27.71 24.15
C ASN A 75 -40.70 -28.79 25.14
N ALA A 76 -39.39 -28.89 25.35
CA ALA A 76 -38.84 -29.72 26.44
C ALA A 76 -39.47 -29.31 27.79
N LEU A 77 -40.07 -30.29 28.48
CA LEU A 77 -40.57 -30.12 29.83
C LEU A 77 -39.41 -30.38 30.80
N TRP A 78 -38.78 -29.31 31.27
CA TRP A 78 -37.68 -29.38 32.21
C TRP A 78 -38.21 -29.74 33.61
N GLU A 79 -38.14 -31.02 33.94
CA GLU A 79 -38.40 -31.56 35.27
C GLU A 79 -37.12 -32.15 35.89
N PRO A 80 -37.01 -32.25 37.22
CA PRO A 80 -35.87 -32.89 37.87
C PRO A 80 -35.59 -34.29 37.28
N GLY A 81 -34.37 -34.48 36.76
CA GLY A 81 -33.93 -35.70 36.07
C GLY A 81 -34.02 -35.66 34.55
N TYR A 82 -34.68 -34.65 33.96
CA TYR A 82 -34.69 -34.46 32.52
C TYR A 82 -33.27 -34.18 32.01
N THR A 83 -32.89 -34.88 30.93
CA THR A 83 -31.57 -34.78 30.31
C THR A 83 -31.73 -34.79 28.80
N GLU A 84 -31.00 -33.89 28.13
CA GLU A 84 -30.87 -33.85 26.69
C GLU A 84 -29.39 -33.88 26.31
N VAL A 85 -29.06 -34.71 25.32
CA VAL A 85 -27.69 -34.90 24.82
C VAL A 85 -27.66 -34.58 23.34
N ILE A 86 -26.77 -33.68 22.95
CA ILE A 86 -26.50 -33.32 21.56
C ILE A 86 -25.01 -33.56 21.28
N TYR A 87 -24.70 -34.16 20.15
CA TYR A 87 -23.32 -34.37 19.73
C TYR A 87 -22.90 -33.28 18.75
N LEU A 88 -21.72 -32.71 18.96
CA LEU A 88 -21.14 -31.65 18.14
C LEU A 88 -19.81 -32.09 17.53
N LYS A 89 -19.56 -31.63 16.30
CA LYS A 89 -18.28 -31.71 15.60
C LYS A 89 -18.01 -30.43 14.85
N VAL A 90 -16.74 -30.11 14.64
CA VAL A 90 -16.32 -29.03 13.75
C VAL A 90 -15.65 -29.66 12.54
N LYS A 91 -16.10 -29.26 11.35
CA LYS A 91 -15.55 -29.69 10.08
C LYS A 91 -14.83 -28.52 9.41
N ASN A 92 -13.55 -28.70 9.11
CA ASN A 92 -12.80 -27.76 8.30
C ASN A 92 -12.99 -28.10 6.82
N ALA A 93 -14.01 -27.50 6.19
CA ALA A 93 -14.26 -27.63 4.75
C ALA A 93 -13.33 -26.74 3.90
N GLY A 94 -12.56 -25.87 4.57
CA GLY A 94 -11.55 -25.01 3.98
C GLY A 94 -10.24 -25.72 3.67
N ASN A 95 -9.28 -24.97 3.13
CA ASN A 95 -7.93 -25.45 2.81
C ASN A 95 -6.83 -24.87 3.72
N LEU A 96 -7.21 -24.05 4.72
CA LEU A 96 -6.33 -23.47 5.75
C LEU A 96 -6.52 -24.19 7.09
N ALA A 97 -5.46 -24.31 7.90
CA ALA A 97 -5.61 -24.77 9.28
C ALA A 97 -6.35 -23.72 10.12
N LEU A 98 -7.23 -24.17 11.01
CA LEU A 98 -8.06 -23.29 11.82
C LEU A 98 -7.88 -23.54 13.31
N LYS A 99 -8.08 -22.47 14.07
CA LYS A 99 -8.23 -22.46 15.51
C LYS A 99 -9.69 -22.13 15.81
N TYR A 100 -10.39 -22.94 16.58
CA TYR A 100 -11.81 -22.76 16.87
C TYR A 100 -12.13 -22.92 18.35
N LYS A 101 -13.24 -22.29 18.76
CA LYS A 101 -13.86 -22.48 20.07
C LYS A 101 -15.38 -22.58 19.92
N ILE A 102 -16.00 -23.40 20.75
CA ILE A 102 -17.46 -23.54 20.82
C ILE A 102 -17.94 -22.91 22.12
N GLY A 103 -18.99 -22.10 22.05
CA GLY A 103 -19.66 -21.52 23.20
C GLY A 103 -21.13 -21.92 23.26
N MET A 104 -21.71 -21.79 24.45
CA MET A 104 -23.15 -21.84 24.65
C MET A 104 -23.64 -20.59 25.34
N ASN A 105 -24.83 -20.16 24.95
CA ASN A 105 -25.49 -19.00 25.51
C ASN A 105 -26.98 -19.26 25.68
N ILE A 106 -27.59 -18.51 26.59
CA ILE A 106 -29.05 -18.41 26.68
C ILE A 106 -29.47 -17.40 25.60
N ALA A 107 -30.22 -17.84 24.61
CA ALA A 107 -30.74 -16.98 23.56
C ALA A 107 -31.89 -16.11 24.08
N GLN A 108 -32.80 -16.72 24.84
CA GLN A 108 -33.91 -16.06 25.50
C GLN A 108 -34.33 -16.83 26.76
N GLU A 109 -34.80 -16.13 27.79
CA GLU A 109 -35.34 -16.78 28.98
C GLU A 109 -36.50 -15.95 29.57
N THR A 110 -37.58 -16.65 29.94
CA THR A 110 -38.73 -16.10 30.65
C THR A 110 -38.78 -16.69 32.05
N ALA A 111 -38.82 -15.84 33.07
CA ALA A 111 -38.95 -16.29 34.46
C ALA A 111 -40.36 -16.82 34.74
N GLY A 112 -40.44 -17.84 35.60
CA GLY A 112 -41.69 -18.43 36.08
C GLY A 112 -41.97 -18.10 37.54
N ILE A 113 -43.14 -18.50 38.03
CA ILE A 113 -43.48 -18.46 39.46
C ILE A 113 -43.70 -19.89 39.95
N ASN A 114 -43.00 -20.28 41.01
CA ASN A 114 -43.12 -21.61 41.59
C ASN A 114 -44.41 -21.78 42.40
N VAL A 115 -44.72 -23.01 42.81
CA VAL A 115 -45.89 -23.35 43.65
C VAL A 115 -45.89 -22.64 45.02
N ASN A 116 -44.76 -22.12 45.47
CA ASN A 116 -44.62 -21.35 46.71
C ASN A 116 -44.80 -19.83 46.50
N GLY A 117 -45.02 -19.38 45.25
CA GLY A 117 -45.20 -17.97 44.91
C GLY A 117 -43.90 -17.19 44.66
N GLU A 118 -42.76 -17.87 44.57
CA GLU A 118 -41.45 -17.25 44.34
C GLU A 118 -41.11 -17.25 42.84
N GLN A 119 -40.51 -16.16 42.37
CA GLN A 119 -40.05 -16.06 40.98
C GLN A 119 -38.73 -16.82 40.80
N PHE A 120 -38.61 -17.57 39.70
CA PHE A 120 -37.39 -18.32 39.40
C PHE A 120 -37.09 -18.38 37.90
N LYS A 121 -35.85 -18.76 37.57
CA LYS A 121 -35.37 -18.95 36.20
C LYS A 121 -34.86 -20.38 35.99
N LEU A 122 -35.07 -20.94 34.80
CA LEU A 122 -34.63 -22.31 34.50
C LEU A 122 -33.10 -22.40 34.45
N SER A 123 -32.42 -21.34 34.04
CA SER A 123 -30.96 -21.26 33.98
C SER A 123 -30.26 -21.40 35.34
N GLU A 124 -30.98 -21.22 36.44
CA GLU A 124 -30.49 -21.41 37.81
C GLU A 124 -30.49 -22.88 38.24
N TYR A 125 -31.33 -23.71 37.62
CA TYR A 125 -31.53 -25.11 37.97
C TYR A 125 -31.06 -26.09 36.91
N ILE A 126 -30.93 -25.65 35.65
CA ILE A 126 -30.36 -26.45 34.56
C ILE A 126 -28.84 -26.33 34.58
N LYS A 127 -28.18 -27.47 34.52
CA LYS A 127 -26.72 -27.58 34.35
C LYS A 127 -26.39 -28.07 32.96
N PHE A 128 -25.20 -27.73 32.51
CA PHE A 128 -24.66 -28.25 31.27
C PHE A 128 -23.21 -28.71 31.48
N GLY A 129 -22.74 -29.58 30.60
CA GLY A 129 -21.33 -29.92 30.49
C GLY A 129 -21.00 -30.49 29.10
N VAL A 130 -19.72 -30.39 28.73
CA VAL A 130 -19.22 -30.82 27.43
C VAL A 130 -18.10 -31.82 27.62
N LYS A 131 -18.19 -32.98 26.96
CA LYS A 131 -17.16 -34.02 27.01
C LYS A 131 -16.84 -34.59 25.63
N GLU A 132 -15.56 -34.70 25.31
CA GLU A 132 -15.12 -35.45 24.12
C GLU A 132 -15.39 -36.95 24.32
N THR A 133 -15.99 -37.60 23.32
CA THR A 133 -16.37 -39.01 23.39
C THR A 133 -16.29 -39.68 22.02
N GLU A 134 -16.06 -40.98 22.00
CA GLU A 134 -16.16 -41.83 20.81
C GLU A 134 -17.44 -42.67 20.79
N THR A 135 -18.20 -42.66 21.88
CA THR A 135 -19.45 -43.42 22.02
C THR A 135 -20.62 -42.52 22.38
N VAL A 136 -21.79 -42.92 21.92
CA VAL A 136 -23.07 -42.31 22.30
C VAL A 136 -23.40 -42.73 23.72
N TYR A 137 -23.84 -41.78 24.53
CA TYR A 137 -24.29 -42.00 25.89
C TYR A 137 -25.80 -42.22 25.95
N GLU A 138 -26.21 -43.14 26.80
CA GLU A 138 -27.56 -43.11 27.38
C GLU A 138 -27.67 -41.94 28.37
N ASN A 139 -28.85 -41.34 28.51
CA ASN A 139 -29.05 -40.10 29.30
C ASN A 139 -28.38 -40.12 30.68
N ARG A 140 -28.51 -41.22 31.43
CA ARG A 140 -27.91 -41.33 32.77
C ARG A 140 -26.38 -41.39 32.73
N GLN A 141 -25.81 -42.08 31.74
CA GLN A 141 -24.36 -42.15 31.53
C GLN A 141 -23.79 -40.79 31.10
N ALA A 142 -24.57 -40.03 30.33
CA ALA A 142 -24.18 -38.71 29.87
C ALA A 142 -24.03 -37.73 31.04
N VAL A 143 -24.98 -37.72 31.98
CA VAL A 143 -24.91 -36.89 33.19
C VAL A 143 -23.69 -37.27 34.02
N ASP A 144 -23.47 -38.56 34.29
CA ASP A 144 -22.31 -39.02 35.07
C ASP A 144 -20.97 -38.62 34.42
N ALA A 145 -20.89 -38.61 33.09
CA ALA A 145 -19.69 -38.23 32.34
C ALA A 145 -19.32 -36.74 32.47
N VAL A 146 -20.30 -35.86 32.69
CA VAL A 146 -20.08 -34.41 32.78
C VAL A 146 -20.26 -33.83 34.19
N LYS A 147 -20.83 -34.59 35.13
CA LYS A 147 -21.29 -34.08 36.44
C LYS A 147 -20.23 -33.32 37.22
N ALA A 148 -18.99 -33.82 37.21
CA ALA A 148 -17.86 -33.22 37.92
C ALA A 148 -17.45 -31.85 37.36
N ASP A 149 -17.59 -31.66 36.05
CA ASP A 149 -17.20 -30.46 35.32
C ASP A 149 -18.41 -29.61 34.88
N SER A 150 -19.62 -30.00 35.31
CA SER A 150 -20.86 -29.33 34.91
C SER A 150 -21.04 -27.99 35.61
N SER A 151 -21.53 -27.00 34.87
CA SER A 151 -21.79 -25.65 35.37
C SER A 151 -23.28 -25.30 35.27
N PRO A 152 -23.81 -24.43 36.14
CA PRO A 152 -25.12 -23.83 35.91
C PRO A 152 -25.16 -23.11 34.57
N LEU A 153 -26.27 -23.21 33.86
CA LEU A 153 -26.42 -22.60 32.55
C LEU A 153 -26.30 -21.06 32.60
N SER A 154 -26.65 -20.45 33.72
CA SER A 154 -26.46 -19.02 34.00
C SER A 154 -25.00 -18.56 33.97
N ALA A 155 -24.03 -19.46 34.12
CA ALA A 155 -22.60 -19.13 34.03
C ALA A 155 -22.12 -18.95 32.58
N GLY A 156 -22.87 -19.45 31.59
CA GLY A 156 -22.45 -19.52 30.19
C GLY A 156 -21.34 -20.55 29.95
N TYR A 157 -21.10 -20.89 28.67
CA TYR A 157 -20.00 -21.77 28.28
C TYR A 157 -19.14 -21.10 27.21
N ALA A 158 -17.83 -21.12 27.42
CA ALA A 158 -16.85 -20.90 26.38
C ALA A 158 -15.80 -22.01 26.49
N GLY A 159 -15.81 -22.92 25.51
CA GLY A 159 -14.80 -23.97 25.43
C GLY A 159 -13.41 -23.39 25.18
N GLU A 160 -12.40 -24.19 25.47
CA GLU A 160 -11.01 -23.86 25.16
C GLU A 160 -10.78 -23.82 23.65
N ASP A 161 -9.74 -23.09 23.26
CA ASP A 161 -9.28 -23.08 21.88
C ASP A 161 -8.79 -24.46 21.45
N LYS A 162 -9.33 -24.96 20.34
CA LYS A 162 -8.92 -26.22 19.70
C LYS A 162 -8.40 -25.95 18.30
N GLU A 163 -7.48 -26.79 17.83
CA GLU A 163 -6.88 -26.69 16.51
C GLU A 163 -7.44 -27.79 15.59
N LEU A 164 -7.60 -27.47 14.30
CA LEU A 164 -8.05 -28.41 13.30
C LEU A 164 -7.31 -28.17 11.98
N LYS A 165 -6.64 -29.20 11.47
CA LYS A 165 -5.89 -29.09 10.21
C LYS A 165 -6.84 -28.99 9.01
N LYS A 166 -6.28 -28.63 7.85
CA LYS A 166 -7.02 -28.52 6.60
C LYS A 166 -7.76 -29.83 6.27
N GLY A 167 -9.04 -29.74 5.93
CA GLY A 167 -9.86 -30.89 5.54
C GLY A 167 -10.17 -31.90 6.66
N GLU A 168 -9.75 -31.66 7.90
CA GLU A 168 -10.02 -32.58 9.02
C GLU A 168 -11.34 -32.26 9.73
N GLU A 169 -11.83 -33.23 10.50
CA GLU A 169 -12.99 -33.10 11.39
C GLU A 169 -12.54 -33.28 12.84
N SER A 170 -13.12 -32.51 13.75
CA SER A 170 -12.87 -32.67 15.17
C SER A 170 -13.40 -34.02 15.65
N LYS A 171 -12.87 -34.46 16.79
CA LYS A 171 -13.52 -35.52 17.56
C LYS A 171 -14.93 -35.09 17.98
N MET A 172 -15.78 -36.10 18.18
CA MET A 172 -17.15 -35.91 18.66
C MET A 172 -17.14 -35.40 20.10
N MET A 173 -17.97 -34.40 20.37
CA MET A 173 -18.18 -33.86 21.70
C MET A 173 -19.65 -34.04 22.08
N ALA A 174 -19.92 -34.65 23.23
CA ALA A 174 -21.24 -34.70 23.83
C ALA A 174 -21.48 -33.42 24.63
N LEU A 175 -22.48 -32.65 24.22
CA LEU A 175 -23.08 -31.58 24.99
C LEU A 175 -24.27 -32.13 25.75
N VAL A 176 -24.17 -32.16 27.07
CA VAL A 176 -25.19 -32.70 27.97
C VAL A 176 -25.81 -31.54 28.74
N VAL A 177 -27.12 -31.36 28.62
CA VAL A 177 -27.91 -30.37 29.34
C VAL A 177 -28.93 -31.11 30.19
N TYR A 178 -28.93 -30.88 31.50
CA TYR A 178 -29.77 -31.64 32.43
C TYR A 178 -30.24 -30.81 33.62
N MET A 179 -31.38 -31.19 34.17
CA MET A 179 -31.88 -30.67 35.43
C MET A 179 -31.58 -31.71 36.54
N PRO A 180 -30.79 -31.37 37.57
CA PRO A 180 -30.46 -32.32 38.64
C PRO A 180 -31.70 -32.84 39.39
N ASP A 181 -31.66 -34.10 39.80
CA ASP A 181 -32.75 -34.76 40.55
C ASP A 181 -33.03 -34.10 41.92
N ASP A 182 -32.03 -33.40 42.48
CA ASP A 182 -32.06 -32.79 43.80
C ASP A 182 -32.66 -31.37 43.82
N VAL A 183 -33.06 -30.82 42.67
CA VAL A 183 -33.71 -29.50 42.58
C VAL A 183 -35.04 -29.48 43.35
N GLY A 184 -35.76 -30.60 43.43
CA GLY A 184 -37.02 -30.70 44.18
C GLY A 184 -38.12 -29.73 43.69
N ASN A 185 -39.08 -29.40 44.55
CA ASN A 185 -40.27 -28.62 44.16
C ASN A 185 -40.03 -27.11 43.93
N VAL A 186 -38.81 -26.58 44.19
CA VAL A 186 -38.56 -25.13 44.06
C VAL A 186 -38.62 -24.63 42.61
N ALA A 187 -38.44 -25.54 41.65
CA ALA A 187 -38.58 -25.27 40.21
C ALA A 187 -39.92 -25.74 39.62
N ASN A 188 -40.88 -26.14 40.45
CA ASN A 188 -42.22 -26.54 40.00
C ASN A 188 -43.12 -25.32 39.85
N HIS A 189 -43.55 -24.99 38.62
CA HIS A 189 -44.30 -23.77 38.32
C HIS A 189 -45.80 -23.87 38.70
N ASN A 190 -46.42 -22.73 38.98
CA ASN A 190 -47.82 -22.63 39.44
C ASN A 190 -48.89 -22.88 38.34
N GLY A 191 -48.51 -23.38 37.17
CA GLY A 191 -49.39 -23.58 36.01
C GLY A 191 -49.87 -22.31 35.28
N ILE A 192 -49.60 -21.10 35.79
CA ILE A 192 -50.01 -19.81 35.19
C ILE A 192 -48.81 -19.09 34.58
N ASN A 193 -47.75 -18.91 35.37
CA ASN A 193 -46.51 -18.24 34.98
C ASN A 193 -45.46 -19.30 34.68
N VAL A 194 -45.55 -19.88 33.48
CA VAL A 194 -44.68 -20.97 33.02
C VAL A 194 -43.33 -20.39 32.59
N PRO A 195 -42.19 -20.86 33.14
CA PRO A 195 -40.88 -20.42 32.69
C PRO A 195 -40.55 -21.02 31.31
N SER A 196 -39.70 -20.35 30.54
CA SER A 196 -39.19 -20.84 29.26
C SER A 196 -37.73 -20.48 29.07
N ILE A 197 -36.98 -21.29 28.33
CA ILE A 197 -35.58 -21.02 28.03
C ILE A 197 -35.21 -21.54 26.63
N ASP A 198 -34.54 -20.70 25.86
CA ASP A 198 -34.01 -21.01 24.53
C ASP A 198 -32.49 -21.03 24.59
N LEU A 199 -31.89 -22.10 24.10
CA LEU A 199 -30.44 -22.33 24.13
C LEU A 199 -29.83 -22.09 22.75
N GLY A 200 -28.70 -21.37 22.73
CA GLY A 200 -27.87 -21.17 21.55
C GLY A 200 -26.51 -21.85 21.69
N VAL A 201 -25.98 -22.31 20.57
CA VAL A 201 -24.58 -22.75 20.43
C VAL A 201 -23.90 -21.82 19.42
N SER A 202 -22.69 -21.37 19.73
CA SER A 202 -21.89 -20.51 18.86
C SER A 202 -20.53 -21.14 18.61
N MET A 203 -19.95 -20.85 17.45
CA MET A 203 -18.58 -21.22 17.12
C MET A 203 -17.86 -19.99 16.58
N VAL A 204 -16.63 -19.79 17.06
CA VAL A 204 -15.71 -18.78 16.51
C VAL A 204 -14.49 -19.52 15.99
N ALA A 205 -14.09 -19.24 14.75
CA ALA A 205 -12.91 -19.81 14.14
C ALA A 205 -12.03 -18.72 13.51
N THR A 206 -10.72 -18.85 13.66
CA THR A 206 -9.71 -17.99 13.04
C THR A 206 -8.62 -18.86 12.41
N GLN A 207 -7.84 -18.31 11.48
CA GLN A 207 -6.67 -19.03 10.94
C GLN A 207 -5.67 -19.37 12.06
N LEU A 208 -5.10 -20.57 12.02
CA LEU A 208 -4.03 -20.96 12.93
C LEU A 208 -2.70 -20.32 12.48
N SER A 209 -2.08 -19.50 13.34
CA SER A 209 -0.92 -18.65 12.99
C SER A 209 0.43 -19.39 12.85
N SER A 210 0.44 -20.72 12.96
CA SER A 210 1.66 -21.54 12.87
C SER A 210 1.49 -22.62 11.81
N GLU A 211 1.77 -22.28 10.54
CA GLU A 211 1.92 -23.28 9.50
C GLU A 211 3.41 -23.60 9.31
N SER A 212 3.77 -24.88 9.47
CA SER A 212 4.91 -25.45 8.74
C SER A 212 4.40 -25.71 7.33
N ASP A 213 4.97 -25.04 6.34
CA ASP A 213 4.71 -25.37 4.95
C ASP A 213 5.63 -26.52 4.48
N SER A 214 5.62 -26.79 3.17
CA SER A 214 6.44 -27.84 2.56
C SER A 214 7.93 -27.49 2.45
N PHE A 215 8.34 -26.31 2.92
CA PHE A 215 9.71 -25.79 2.84
C PHE A 215 10.45 -25.77 4.19
N GLY A 216 9.75 -25.99 5.32
CA GLY A 216 10.36 -26.12 6.65
C GLY A 216 9.87 -25.06 7.64
N THR A 217 10.47 -25.02 8.83
CA THR A 217 10.14 -24.06 9.91
C THR A 217 10.91 -22.75 9.79
N ASP A 218 11.70 -22.57 8.74
CA ASP A 218 12.64 -21.47 8.54
C ASP A 218 12.27 -20.57 7.35
N TYR A 219 11.03 -20.62 6.85
CA TYR A 219 10.59 -19.76 5.74
C TYR A 219 10.67 -18.26 6.09
N ASP A 220 10.49 -17.90 7.37
CA ASP A 220 10.63 -16.54 7.90
C ASP A 220 12.03 -16.23 8.45
N LYS A 221 12.98 -17.17 8.38
CA LYS A 221 14.35 -16.95 8.91
C LYS A 221 15.04 -15.75 8.26
N ASP A 222 14.74 -15.52 6.98
CA ASP A 222 15.28 -14.41 6.20
C ASP A 222 14.25 -13.30 5.96
N ALA A 223 13.09 -13.33 6.64
CA ALA A 223 12.10 -12.27 6.58
C ALA A 223 12.71 -10.99 7.19
N LYS A 224 13.06 -10.05 6.31
CA LYS A 224 13.53 -8.72 6.71
C LYS A 224 12.35 -7.91 7.22
N TYR A 225 12.25 -7.77 8.53
CA TYR A 225 11.35 -6.80 9.14
C TYR A 225 12.04 -5.43 9.19
N PRO A 226 11.34 -4.35 8.84
CA PRO A 226 11.91 -3.02 8.97
C PRO A 226 12.20 -2.70 10.43
N VAL A 227 13.32 -2.02 10.67
CA VAL A 227 13.65 -1.46 11.99
C VAL A 227 12.71 -0.27 12.23
N LEU A 228 11.98 -0.30 13.34
CA LEU A 228 11.21 0.85 13.78
C LEU A 228 12.16 1.90 14.34
N VAL A 229 12.05 3.14 13.87
CA VAL A 229 12.93 4.25 14.29
C VAL A 229 12.10 5.47 14.67
N ASP A 230 12.46 6.11 15.77
CA ASP A 230 11.83 7.36 16.24
C ASP A 230 12.79 8.55 16.37
N SER A 231 14.09 8.32 16.12
CA SER A 231 15.14 9.33 16.28
C SER A 231 16.16 9.31 15.13
N GLN A 232 16.88 10.44 14.97
CA GLN A 232 17.94 10.58 13.97
C GLN A 232 19.00 9.48 14.11
N ASP A 233 19.45 9.20 15.33
CA ASP A 233 20.55 8.27 15.58
C ASP A 233 20.18 6.85 15.15
N GLU A 234 18.98 6.39 15.53
CA GLU A 234 18.46 5.07 15.13
C GLU A 234 18.28 4.96 13.60
N LEU A 235 17.71 6.00 12.98
CA LEU A 235 17.55 6.06 11.52
C LEU A 235 18.91 5.98 10.82
N THR A 236 19.87 6.79 11.25
CA THR A 236 21.20 6.86 10.63
C THR A 236 21.96 5.55 10.80
N GLU A 237 21.91 4.94 11.99
CA GLU A 237 22.55 3.65 12.26
C GLU A 237 21.95 2.53 11.41
N ALA A 238 20.61 2.44 11.34
CA ALA A 238 19.92 1.41 10.58
C ALA A 238 20.20 1.52 9.08
N VAL A 239 20.15 2.74 8.53
CA VAL A 239 20.44 2.98 7.10
C VAL A 239 21.91 2.72 6.78
N ALA A 240 22.85 3.13 7.63
CA ALA A 240 24.28 2.83 7.45
C ALA A 240 24.56 1.31 7.49
N ALA A 241 23.81 0.56 8.29
CA ALA A 241 23.86 -0.90 8.31
C ALA A 241 23.29 -1.54 7.03
N GLY A 242 22.46 -0.83 6.26
CA GLY A 242 21.73 -1.34 5.11
C GLY A 242 20.47 -2.11 5.50
N LYS A 243 19.80 -1.68 6.58
CA LYS A 243 18.53 -2.25 7.02
C LYS A 243 17.38 -1.42 6.48
N ASP A 244 16.27 -2.08 6.21
CA ASP A 244 15.01 -1.39 5.95
C ASP A 244 14.50 -0.75 7.25
N VAL A 245 13.85 0.40 7.13
CA VAL A 245 13.38 1.21 8.27
C VAL A 245 11.93 1.63 8.09
N LYS A 246 11.24 1.80 9.21
CA LYS A 246 9.88 2.36 9.26
C LYS A 246 9.81 3.40 10.36
N LEU A 247 9.38 4.61 10.01
CA LEU A 247 9.28 5.71 10.97
C LEU A 247 8.06 5.52 11.88
N THR A 248 8.27 5.73 13.19
CA THR A 248 7.19 5.81 14.17
C THR A 248 6.88 7.25 14.56
N GLU A 249 7.84 8.15 14.40
CA GLU A 249 7.69 9.59 14.62
C GLU A 249 8.25 10.43 13.46
N ASN A 250 7.95 11.73 13.48
CA ASN A 250 8.63 12.68 12.59
C ASN A 250 10.09 12.82 13.03
N ILE A 251 11.02 12.80 12.09
CA ILE A 251 12.46 12.86 12.36
C ILE A 251 13.06 14.04 11.62
N GLU A 252 13.75 14.93 12.34
CA GLU A 252 14.61 15.94 11.73
C GLU A 252 16.07 15.47 11.81
N ILE A 253 16.80 15.55 10.69
CA ILE A 253 18.21 15.18 10.60
C ILE A 253 19.11 16.40 10.34
N ASN A 254 20.28 16.41 10.97
CA ASN A 254 21.30 17.46 10.80
C ASN A 254 22.48 17.03 9.91
N GLU A 255 22.48 15.79 9.43
CA GLU A 255 23.45 15.24 8.49
C GLU A 255 22.74 14.49 7.36
N ALA A 256 23.44 14.30 6.24
CA ALA A 256 22.84 13.65 5.08
C ALA A 256 22.63 12.15 5.32
N LEU A 257 21.41 11.66 5.06
CA LEU A 257 21.14 10.23 5.08
C LEU A 257 21.74 9.59 3.81
N THR A 258 22.98 9.12 3.93
CA THR A 258 23.78 8.64 2.81
C THR A 258 23.63 7.14 2.65
N VAL A 259 23.20 6.70 1.46
CA VAL A 259 23.11 5.29 1.08
C VAL A 259 24.18 5.01 0.02
N SER A 260 25.15 4.16 0.36
CA SER A 260 26.29 3.81 -0.48
C SER A 260 26.51 2.29 -0.51
N LYS A 261 26.47 1.66 -1.68
CA LYS A 261 26.62 0.20 -1.86
C LYS A 261 25.68 -0.64 -0.98
N LYS A 262 24.54 -0.07 -0.62
CA LYS A 262 23.49 -0.69 0.20
C LYS A 262 22.17 -0.65 -0.55
N ASP A 263 21.24 -1.47 -0.10
CA ASP A 263 19.85 -1.49 -0.53
C ASP A 263 19.00 -1.26 0.71
N VAL A 264 18.21 -0.18 0.70
CA VAL A 264 17.49 0.31 1.86
C VAL A 264 16.10 0.78 1.45
N SER A 265 15.08 0.25 2.11
CA SER A 265 13.71 0.75 2.06
C SER A 265 13.41 1.62 3.29
N ILE A 266 12.84 2.80 3.07
CA ILE A 266 12.42 3.76 4.09
C ILE A 266 10.90 3.95 3.98
N ASP A 267 10.15 3.28 4.85
CA ASP A 267 8.72 3.53 5.02
C ASP A 267 8.55 4.73 5.95
N LEU A 268 8.18 5.88 5.39
CA LEU A 268 7.92 7.09 6.17
C LEU A 268 6.63 6.95 7.00
N ASN A 269 5.76 5.98 6.71
CA ASN A 269 4.57 5.65 7.51
C ASN A 269 3.66 6.86 7.82
N GLY A 270 3.51 7.75 6.84
CA GLY A 270 2.77 9.01 6.93
C GLY A 270 3.47 10.12 7.72
N LYS A 271 4.71 9.91 8.18
CA LYS A 271 5.52 10.86 8.95
C LYS A 271 6.37 11.75 8.04
N GLU A 272 6.96 12.77 8.66
CA GLU A 272 7.91 13.68 8.03
C GLU A 272 9.36 13.30 8.38
N LEU A 273 10.20 13.16 7.37
CA LEU A 273 11.66 13.20 7.49
C LEU A 273 12.13 14.55 6.95
N SER A 274 12.80 15.35 7.78
CA SER A 274 13.15 16.73 7.44
C SER A 274 14.57 17.14 7.80
N SER A 275 15.02 18.27 7.26
CA SER A 275 16.26 18.93 7.68
C SER A 275 16.16 20.44 7.52
N SER A 276 16.61 21.18 8.52
CA SER A 276 16.82 22.63 8.45
C SER A 276 18.29 23.04 8.32
N THR A 277 19.20 22.06 8.21
CA THR A 277 20.64 22.31 8.25
C THR A 277 21.17 22.77 6.89
N ASP A 278 21.87 23.90 6.87
CA ASP A 278 22.44 24.46 5.65
C ASP A 278 23.41 23.47 4.97
N ASN A 279 23.32 23.36 3.64
CA ASN A 279 24.16 22.49 2.79
C ASN A 279 24.05 20.97 3.06
N VAL A 280 23.06 20.51 3.82
CA VAL A 280 22.78 19.09 4.01
C VAL A 280 21.79 18.61 2.96
N LYS A 281 22.11 17.55 2.24
CA LYS A 281 21.16 16.85 1.36
C LYS A 281 20.40 15.84 2.20
N LEU A 282 19.07 15.86 2.21
CA LEU A 282 18.29 14.99 3.10
C LEU A 282 18.55 13.51 2.78
N ILE A 283 18.33 13.10 1.53
CA ILE A 283 18.64 11.76 1.02
C ILE A 283 19.77 11.86 0.00
N GLN A 284 20.84 11.09 0.21
CA GLN A 284 21.99 11.04 -0.67
C GLN A 284 22.30 9.60 -1.11
N ALA A 285 21.88 9.24 -2.33
CA ALA A 285 22.22 7.96 -2.96
C ALA A 285 23.50 8.10 -3.80
N VAL A 286 24.54 7.35 -3.42
CA VAL A 286 25.86 7.40 -4.07
C VAL A 286 26.42 5.99 -4.26
N ASP A 287 27.44 5.84 -5.11
CA ASP A 287 28.24 4.61 -5.21
C ASP A 287 27.41 3.31 -5.28
N SER A 288 26.40 3.27 -6.14
CA SER A 288 25.49 2.13 -6.30
C SER A 288 24.59 1.86 -5.09
N GLY A 289 24.31 2.88 -4.27
CA GLY A 289 23.25 2.81 -3.27
C GLY A 289 21.87 2.77 -3.92
N GLN A 290 21.04 1.82 -3.49
CA GLN A 290 19.64 1.65 -3.87
C GLN A 290 18.76 2.12 -2.74
N VAL A 291 17.81 3.00 -3.04
CA VAL A 291 16.93 3.61 -2.03
C VAL A 291 15.49 3.52 -2.50
N HIS A 292 14.63 2.89 -1.71
CA HIS A 292 13.18 2.96 -1.87
C HIS A 292 12.58 3.78 -0.73
N ILE A 293 11.77 4.79 -1.03
CA ILE A 293 11.09 5.61 -0.02
C ILE A 293 9.60 5.63 -0.31
N VAL A 294 8.78 5.36 0.70
CA VAL A 294 7.32 5.29 0.53
C VAL A 294 6.56 6.01 1.62
N GLY A 295 5.47 6.68 1.21
CA GLY A 295 4.36 7.04 2.09
C GLY A 295 4.68 8.03 3.21
N GLY A 296 4.83 9.32 2.90
CA GLY A 296 5.06 10.36 3.90
C GLY A 296 5.55 11.68 3.31
N SER A 297 6.30 12.46 4.08
CA SER A 297 6.85 13.75 3.63
C SER A 297 8.36 13.82 3.78
N LEU A 298 9.03 14.32 2.74
CA LEU A 298 10.46 14.67 2.73
C LEU A 298 10.57 16.18 2.62
N LYS A 299 11.19 16.84 3.61
CA LYS A 299 11.20 18.30 3.67
C LYS A 299 12.60 18.87 3.96
N VAL A 300 13.00 19.86 3.18
CA VAL A 300 14.18 20.67 3.49
C VAL A 300 13.80 22.14 3.56
N GLU A 301 14.08 22.80 4.68
CA GLU A 301 13.83 24.23 4.85
C GLU A 301 14.99 24.85 5.63
N THR A 302 15.96 25.40 4.91
CA THR A 302 17.20 25.88 5.52
C THR A 302 17.06 27.31 6.05
N ALA A 303 17.87 27.67 7.04
CA ALA A 303 17.87 29.00 7.62
C ALA A 303 18.42 30.05 6.65
N THR A 304 19.43 29.68 5.86
CA THR A 304 20.01 30.55 4.82
C THR A 304 19.92 29.89 3.43
N LYS A 305 19.98 30.70 2.36
CA LYS A 305 19.92 30.18 0.99
C LYS A 305 21.18 29.34 0.67
N SER A 306 21.09 28.02 0.80
CA SER A 306 22.25 27.11 0.80
C SER A 306 22.22 26.06 -0.31
N ALA A 307 23.33 25.39 -0.60
CA ALA A 307 23.40 24.38 -1.67
C ALA A 307 22.94 23.01 -1.16
N THR A 308 21.63 22.78 -1.12
CA THR A 308 21.00 21.55 -0.60
C THR A 308 20.05 20.91 -1.64
N ALA A 309 19.69 19.65 -1.40
CA ALA A 309 18.60 18.97 -2.07
C ALA A 309 17.81 18.09 -1.09
N VAL A 310 16.54 17.80 -1.41
CA VAL A 310 15.80 16.77 -0.66
C VAL A 310 16.28 15.39 -1.11
N VAL A 311 16.39 15.18 -2.41
CA VAL A 311 16.87 13.92 -2.99
C VAL A 311 18.02 14.22 -3.95
N PHE A 312 19.17 13.63 -3.68
CA PHE A 312 20.36 13.72 -4.51
C PHE A 312 20.85 12.33 -4.88
N ALA A 313 21.03 12.06 -6.17
CA ALA A 313 21.54 10.78 -6.66
C ALA A 313 22.71 10.94 -7.65
N GLN A 314 23.67 10.03 -7.59
CA GLN A 314 24.81 10.00 -8.51
C GLN A 314 25.44 8.60 -8.63
N GLY A 315 26.38 8.44 -9.56
CA GLY A 315 27.08 7.19 -9.81
C GLY A 315 26.16 6.19 -10.51
N ASN A 316 26.08 4.98 -9.97
CA ASN A 316 25.19 3.93 -10.45
C ASN A 316 24.04 3.66 -9.45
N SER A 317 23.61 4.69 -8.73
CA SER A 317 22.53 4.59 -7.75
C SER A 317 21.16 4.53 -8.40
N ASP A 318 20.22 3.85 -7.74
CA ASP A 318 18.81 3.80 -8.08
C ASP A 318 17.97 4.34 -6.92
N VAL A 319 17.07 5.27 -7.21
CA VAL A 319 16.18 5.88 -6.21
C VAL A 319 14.75 5.74 -6.67
N VAL A 320 13.92 5.08 -5.87
CA VAL A 320 12.49 4.92 -6.10
C VAL A 320 11.73 5.63 -4.97
N ILE A 321 10.81 6.53 -5.32
CA ILE A 321 10.00 7.26 -4.35
C ILE A 321 8.53 7.17 -4.75
N GLU A 322 7.69 6.72 -3.83
CA GLU A 322 6.27 6.46 -4.11
C GLU A 322 5.36 7.07 -3.03
N ASN A 323 4.28 7.72 -3.47
CA ASN A 323 3.24 8.26 -2.58
C ASN A 323 3.78 9.26 -1.53
N CYS A 324 4.72 10.11 -1.92
CA CYS A 324 5.38 11.06 -1.02
C CYS A 324 5.04 12.52 -1.34
N ASN A 325 5.30 13.40 -0.37
CA ASN A 325 5.34 14.84 -0.56
C ASN A 325 6.77 15.33 -0.37
N ILE A 326 7.38 15.90 -1.41
CA ILE A 326 8.73 16.45 -1.41
C ILE A 326 8.63 17.97 -1.45
N SER A 327 9.23 18.65 -0.49
CA SER A 327 9.28 20.13 -0.50
C SER A 327 10.65 20.66 -0.10
N ILE A 328 11.06 21.72 -0.78
CA ILE A 328 12.30 22.43 -0.49
C ILE A 328 12.06 23.94 -0.41
N LYS A 329 12.68 24.60 0.56
CA LYS A 329 12.64 26.06 0.74
C LYS A 329 14.01 26.59 1.11
N ASN A 330 14.24 27.86 0.79
CA ASN A 330 15.51 28.55 1.02
C ASN A 330 16.73 27.77 0.46
N SER A 331 16.61 27.12 -0.71
CA SER A 331 17.71 26.38 -1.31
C SER A 331 18.22 27.02 -2.60
N ARG A 332 19.51 26.85 -2.89
CA ARG A 332 20.15 27.09 -4.20
C ARG A 332 20.19 25.82 -5.06
N GLY A 333 19.83 24.66 -4.50
CA GLY A 333 19.68 23.40 -5.21
C GLY A 333 18.21 23.09 -5.50
N TYR A 334 17.85 21.82 -5.47
CA TYR A 334 16.61 21.29 -6.07
C TYR A 334 15.91 20.34 -5.13
N ALA A 335 14.59 20.16 -5.25
CA ALA A 335 13.89 19.14 -4.51
C ALA A 335 14.40 17.74 -4.90
N VAL A 336 14.56 17.48 -6.21
CA VAL A 336 15.14 16.24 -6.72
C VAL A 336 16.21 16.55 -7.78
N VAL A 337 17.40 15.94 -7.65
CA VAL A 337 18.51 16.21 -8.58
C VAL A 337 19.42 15.01 -8.79
N THR A 338 19.94 14.88 -10.02
CA THR A 338 21.09 14.03 -10.33
C THR A 338 22.38 14.85 -10.50
N ASN A 339 23.54 14.27 -10.21
CA ASN A 339 24.81 15.01 -10.20
C ASN A 339 25.56 15.02 -11.53
N GLY A 340 25.22 15.95 -12.41
CA GLY A 340 25.99 16.25 -13.61
C GLY A 340 26.36 15.00 -14.43
N SER A 341 27.58 14.99 -14.96
CA SER A 341 28.14 13.86 -15.72
C SER A 341 28.38 12.60 -14.89
N SER A 342 28.42 12.71 -13.55
CA SER A 342 28.58 11.57 -12.64
C SER A 342 27.29 10.73 -12.53
N SER A 343 26.20 11.16 -13.15
CA SER A 343 24.89 10.50 -13.04
C SER A 343 24.44 9.74 -14.29
N LYS A 344 25.33 9.49 -15.26
CA LYS A 344 24.99 8.79 -16.51
C LYS A 344 24.28 7.44 -16.31
N ASN A 345 24.63 6.73 -15.23
CA ASN A 345 24.08 5.41 -14.90
C ASN A 345 23.15 5.46 -13.67
N THR A 346 22.79 6.66 -13.21
CA THR A 346 21.88 6.84 -12.09
C THR A 346 20.44 6.73 -12.59
N SER A 347 19.55 6.17 -11.79
CA SER A 347 18.11 6.19 -12.03
C SER A 347 17.35 6.84 -10.88
N ILE A 348 16.31 7.59 -11.24
CA ILE A 348 15.31 8.12 -10.30
C ILE A 348 13.92 7.79 -10.86
N THR A 349 13.11 7.10 -10.06
CA THR A 349 11.70 6.83 -10.35
C THR A 349 10.84 7.46 -9.26
N LEU A 350 9.97 8.38 -9.63
CA LEU A 350 8.99 9.01 -8.74
C LEU A 350 7.59 8.59 -9.19
N LYS A 351 6.76 8.11 -8.27
CA LYS A 351 5.35 7.77 -8.56
C LYS A 351 4.40 8.41 -7.56
N ASN A 352 3.27 8.92 -8.05
CA ASN A 352 2.20 9.49 -7.22
C ASN A 352 2.73 10.50 -6.19
N THR A 353 3.73 11.29 -6.56
CA THR A 353 4.50 12.13 -5.64
C THR A 353 4.28 13.61 -5.96
N ASN A 354 4.07 14.41 -4.91
CA ASN A 354 4.00 15.87 -5.03
C ASN A 354 5.39 16.46 -4.80
N ILE A 355 5.85 17.34 -5.69
CA ILE A 355 7.18 17.97 -5.63
C ILE A 355 7.00 19.48 -5.68
N VAL A 356 7.51 20.19 -4.67
CA VAL A 356 7.31 21.63 -4.54
C VAL A 356 8.62 22.35 -4.25
N ASN A 357 8.99 23.26 -5.15
CA ASN A 357 9.94 24.35 -4.89
C ASN A 357 9.37 25.64 -5.50
N GLU A 358 8.64 26.40 -4.69
CA GLU A 358 7.88 27.54 -5.23
C GLU A 358 8.80 28.63 -5.78
N LYS A 359 8.51 29.08 -7.00
CA LYS A 359 9.21 30.15 -7.71
C LYS A 359 10.70 29.88 -7.92
N ASP A 360 11.08 28.61 -7.96
CA ASP A 360 12.46 28.15 -8.17
C ASP A 360 12.44 26.75 -8.81
N TYR A 361 13.60 26.14 -8.99
CA TYR A 361 13.71 24.86 -9.68
C TYR A 361 13.33 23.68 -8.77
N ALA A 362 12.23 23.01 -9.07
CA ALA A 362 11.83 21.79 -8.37
C ALA A 362 12.81 20.65 -8.67
N CYS A 363 13.14 20.44 -9.94
CA CYS A 363 13.97 19.30 -10.36
C CYS A 363 15.08 19.70 -11.32
N TYR A 364 16.22 19.02 -11.24
CA TYR A 364 17.27 19.13 -12.25
C TYR A 364 17.87 17.77 -12.61
N PHE A 365 17.75 17.41 -13.88
CA PHE A 365 18.21 16.14 -14.43
C PHE A 365 19.27 16.38 -15.52
N PRO A 366 20.54 16.56 -15.12
CA PRO A 366 21.64 16.69 -16.06
C PRO A 366 22.00 15.41 -16.81
N ALA A 367 21.76 14.25 -16.21
CA ALA A 367 21.90 12.92 -16.81
C ALA A 367 21.13 11.87 -16.00
N GLY A 368 21.13 10.63 -16.50
CA GLY A 368 20.51 9.46 -15.85
C GLY A 368 19.25 8.98 -16.56
N ASN A 369 18.60 7.98 -15.96
CA ASN A 369 17.31 7.46 -16.42
C ASN A 369 16.23 7.90 -15.42
N ILE A 370 15.34 8.77 -15.85
CA ILE A 370 14.41 9.46 -14.96
C ILE A 370 12.98 9.13 -15.37
N VAL A 371 12.16 8.74 -14.39
CA VAL A 371 10.73 8.45 -14.58
C VAL A 371 9.92 9.23 -13.55
N LEU A 372 8.98 10.05 -14.02
CA LEU A 372 8.00 10.73 -13.19
C LEU A 372 6.60 10.25 -13.63
N GLU A 373 5.98 9.40 -12.81
CA GLU A 373 4.67 8.81 -13.08
C GLU A 373 3.62 9.42 -12.14
N ASN A 374 2.58 10.03 -12.70
CA ASN A 374 1.49 10.65 -11.95
C ASN A 374 1.98 11.60 -10.85
N CYS A 375 3.02 12.38 -11.14
CA CYS A 375 3.62 13.33 -10.20
C CYS A 375 3.07 14.74 -10.40
N ASN A 376 2.83 15.46 -9.31
CA ASN A 376 2.44 16.86 -9.37
C ASN A 376 3.65 17.73 -9.02
N VAL A 377 4.01 18.67 -9.88
CA VAL A 377 5.18 19.52 -9.71
C VAL A 377 4.79 21.00 -9.70
N THR A 378 5.22 21.72 -8.67
CA THR A 378 5.20 23.19 -8.60
C THR A 378 6.63 23.69 -8.50
N GLY A 379 7.02 24.56 -9.42
CA GLY A 379 8.41 24.89 -9.71
C GLY A 379 8.86 24.25 -11.03
N ALA A 380 10.02 24.67 -11.54
CA ALA A 380 10.49 24.22 -12.85
C ALA A 380 11.18 22.84 -12.79
N VAL A 381 10.93 22.00 -13.80
CA VAL A 381 11.70 20.77 -14.08
C VAL A 381 12.68 21.05 -15.20
N ILE A 382 13.98 20.94 -14.92
CA ILE A 382 15.03 21.09 -15.92
C ILE A 382 15.57 19.73 -16.35
N ILE A 383 15.60 19.49 -17.65
CA ILE A 383 16.17 18.29 -18.27
C ILE A 383 17.32 18.72 -19.16
N SER A 384 18.56 18.33 -18.84
CA SER A 384 19.72 18.66 -19.68
C SER A 384 20.41 17.45 -20.32
N GLY A 385 20.07 16.24 -19.91
CA GLY A 385 20.64 15.02 -20.47
C GLY A 385 19.96 13.75 -19.96
N GLY A 386 20.43 12.60 -20.44
CA GLY A 386 19.88 11.30 -20.07
C GLY A 386 18.60 10.92 -20.82
N ASN A 387 17.86 9.96 -20.28
CA ASN A 387 16.55 9.53 -20.78
C ASN A 387 15.49 9.88 -19.75
N VAL A 388 14.52 10.70 -20.11
CA VAL A 388 13.49 11.20 -19.19
C VAL A 388 12.10 10.85 -19.71
N THR A 389 11.30 10.18 -18.88
CA THR A 389 9.89 9.92 -19.13
C THR A 389 9.05 10.59 -18.06
N ILE A 390 8.08 11.38 -18.49
CA ILE A 390 7.08 12.01 -17.64
C ILE A 390 5.71 11.57 -18.15
N ASP A 391 4.97 10.86 -17.31
CA ASP A 391 3.68 10.25 -17.65
C ASP A 391 2.65 10.59 -16.57
N GLY A 392 1.71 11.48 -16.88
CA GLY A 392 0.64 11.86 -15.97
C GLY A 392 1.01 12.95 -14.95
N GLY A 393 -0.02 13.37 -14.20
CA GLY A 393 0.09 14.38 -13.15
C GLY A 393 -0.06 15.82 -13.63
N THR A 394 0.19 16.76 -12.71
CA THR A 394 -0.05 18.20 -12.91
C THR A 394 1.25 19.00 -12.79
N TYR A 395 1.58 19.79 -13.81
CA TYR A 395 2.81 20.59 -13.85
C TYR A 395 2.45 22.06 -13.89
N LYS A 396 2.83 22.78 -12.82
CA LYS A 396 2.49 24.18 -12.61
C LYS A 396 3.73 25.05 -12.80
N ALA A 397 3.69 25.92 -13.82
CA ALA A 397 4.61 27.04 -13.85
C ALA A 397 4.22 28.01 -12.73
N ASP A 398 5.18 28.46 -11.95
CA ASP A 398 4.98 29.42 -10.86
C ASP A 398 5.95 30.62 -10.91
N GLY A 399 6.82 30.63 -11.91
CA GLY A 399 7.70 31.75 -12.22
C GLY A 399 8.96 31.79 -11.36
N PHE A 400 9.53 32.97 -11.19
CA PHE A 400 10.60 33.21 -10.22
C PHE A 400 10.36 34.53 -9.48
N GLN A 401 11.03 34.72 -8.34
CA GLN A 401 10.84 35.93 -7.55
C GLN A 401 11.17 37.20 -8.35
N GLY A 402 10.20 38.10 -8.46
CA GLY A 402 10.36 39.36 -9.19
C GLY A 402 10.24 39.27 -10.71
N GLN A 403 9.73 38.15 -11.25
CA GLN A 403 9.54 37.99 -12.69
C GLN A 403 8.68 39.13 -13.28
N ALA A 404 9.31 39.91 -14.15
CA ALA A 404 8.72 41.09 -14.80
C ALA A 404 8.17 40.80 -16.21
N LYS A 405 8.51 39.64 -16.79
CA LYS A 405 8.07 39.24 -18.14
C LYS A 405 8.13 37.72 -18.34
N ILE A 406 7.48 37.25 -19.39
CA ILE A 406 7.68 35.90 -19.93
C ILE A 406 8.88 35.91 -20.88
N TRP A 407 9.72 34.89 -20.77
CA TRP A 407 10.88 34.72 -21.65
C TRP A 407 10.44 34.07 -22.95
N HIS A 408 10.03 34.89 -23.91
CA HIS A 408 9.76 34.46 -25.28
C HIS A 408 11.08 34.25 -26.05
N GLU A 409 10.97 33.86 -27.32
CA GLU A 409 12.09 33.40 -28.14
C GLU A 409 13.30 34.35 -28.12
N ALA A 410 13.10 35.62 -28.49
CA ALA A 410 14.19 36.59 -28.58
C ALA A 410 14.89 36.83 -27.23
N ASP A 411 14.14 36.71 -26.13
CA ASP A 411 14.69 36.84 -24.77
C ASP A 411 15.49 35.60 -24.39
N THR A 412 14.98 34.41 -24.71
CA THR A 412 15.64 33.13 -24.48
C THR A 412 16.94 33.03 -25.29
N ILE A 413 16.94 33.41 -26.57
CA ILE A 413 18.15 33.44 -27.41
C ILE A 413 19.18 34.43 -26.86
N ARG A 414 18.73 35.65 -26.52
CA ARG A 414 19.59 36.68 -25.90
C ARG A 414 20.15 36.21 -24.56
N TYR A 415 19.40 35.39 -23.82
CA TYR A 415 19.90 34.74 -22.62
C TYR A 415 21.01 33.75 -22.97
N MET A 416 20.70 32.75 -23.79
CA MET A 416 21.61 31.66 -24.13
C MET A 416 22.95 32.15 -24.69
N THR A 417 22.92 33.15 -25.57
CA THR A 417 24.14 33.76 -26.15
C THR A 417 25.08 34.40 -25.13
N LYS A 418 24.58 34.81 -23.96
CA LYS A 418 25.41 35.37 -22.86
C LYS A 418 26.02 34.29 -21.96
N PHE A 419 25.46 33.08 -21.95
CA PHE A 419 25.84 32.00 -21.04
C PHE A 419 26.71 30.92 -21.69
N SER A 420 27.16 31.11 -22.94
CA SER A 420 28.14 30.23 -23.58
C SER A 420 29.50 30.15 -22.84
N SER A 421 29.74 31.03 -21.88
CA SER A 421 30.98 31.14 -21.09
C SER A 421 30.81 30.89 -19.58
N SER A 422 29.62 30.56 -19.09
CA SER A 422 29.38 30.23 -17.68
C SER A 422 28.39 29.08 -17.53
N ASP A 423 28.74 28.07 -16.73
CA ASP A 423 27.96 26.83 -16.53
C ASP A 423 26.61 27.00 -15.79
N GLY A 424 26.02 28.21 -15.79
CA GLY A 424 24.80 28.54 -15.06
C GLY A 424 23.52 28.44 -15.88
N CYS A 425 22.51 27.71 -15.36
CA CYS A 425 21.13 27.77 -15.84
C CYS A 425 20.35 28.85 -15.05
N GLY A 426 19.59 29.72 -15.73
CA GLY A 426 18.73 30.73 -15.08
C GLY A 426 17.25 30.45 -15.29
N HIS A 427 16.46 30.72 -14.26
CA HIS A 427 15.07 30.27 -14.18
C HIS A 427 14.24 31.11 -15.14
N MET A 428 13.62 30.48 -16.13
CA MET A 428 12.84 31.18 -17.16
C MET A 428 11.35 31.27 -16.82
N GLY A 429 10.91 30.60 -15.74
CA GLY A 429 9.53 30.61 -15.26
C GLY A 429 8.61 29.61 -15.96
N ASP A 430 9.17 28.64 -16.67
CA ASP A 430 8.42 27.61 -17.41
C ASP A 430 8.16 26.37 -16.54
N SER A 431 7.18 25.53 -16.90
CA SER A 431 6.94 24.27 -16.16
C SER A 431 8.06 23.25 -16.41
N ILE A 432 8.40 23.02 -17.68
CA ILE A 432 9.47 22.09 -18.08
C ILE A 432 10.41 22.82 -19.04
N LEU A 433 11.69 22.84 -18.69
CA LEU A 433 12.77 23.36 -19.52
C LEU A 433 13.69 22.21 -19.95
N ILE A 434 13.69 21.91 -21.25
CA ILE A 434 14.62 20.95 -21.87
C ILE A 434 15.79 21.74 -22.44
N MET A 435 16.98 21.57 -21.86
CA MET A 435 18.21 22.20 -22.28
C MET A 435 19.12 21.19 -22.96
N ASP A 436 18.98 21.03 -24.27
CA ASP A 436 19.79 20.06 -24.99
C ASP A 436 21.24 20.56 -25.17
N ARG A 437 22.13 20.06 -24.30
CA ARG A 437 23.55 20.46 -24.27
C ARG A 437 24.41 19.64 -25.22
N ARG A 438 24.11 18.37 -25.47
CA ARG A 438 24.93 17.47 -26.32
C ARG A 438 26.44 17.51 -26.00
N SER A 439 26.78 17.73 -24.73
CA SER A 439 28.15 17.78 -24.21
C SER A 439 28.45 16.53 -23.38
N ASN A 440 29.73 16.13 -23.33
CA ASN A 440 30.12 14.90 -22.64
C ASN A 440 29.68 14.93 -21.18
N GLY A 441 28.75 14.04 -20.80
CA GLY A 441 28.16 14.08 -19.46
C GLY A 441 26.68 14.46 -19.41
N TYR A 442 26.21 15.18 -20.42
CA TYR A 442 24.88 15.78 -20.51
C TYR A 442 24.24 15.42 -21.85
N ASP A 443 24.53 14.23 -22.35
CA ASP A 443 24.01 13.76 -23.62
C ASP A 443 22.53 13.38 -23.41
N LEU A 444 21.63 14.18 -23.98
CA LEU A 444 20.20 13.88 -24.01
C LEU A 444 19.98 12.71 -24.96
N GLN A 445 19.31 11.66 -24.48
CA GLN A 445 19.06 10.42 -25.23
C GLN A 445 17.60 10.32 -25.66
N GLY A 446 16.67 10.79 -24.81
CA GLY A 446 15.24 10.74 -25.07
C GLY A 446 14.45 11.54 -24.04
N VAL A 447 13.38 12.18 -24.49
CA VAL A 447 12.41 12.84 -23.62
C VAL A 447 11.02 12.45 -24.08
N THR A 448 10.23 11.86 -23.18
CA THR A 448 8.81 11.55 -23.41
C THR A 448 7.97 12.27 -22.36
N ILE A 449 6.99 13.04 -22.80
CA ILE A 449 6.09 13.83 -21.96
C ILE A 449 4.67 13.54 -22.41
N LYS A 450 3.91 12.83 -21.59
CA LYS A 450 2.56 12.41 -21.97
C LYS A 450 1.57 12.41 -20.81
N ASN A 451 0.30 12.53 -21.16
CA ASN A 451 -0.82 12.50 -20.21
C ASN A 451 -0.76 13.58 -19.11
N ILE A 452 0.00 14.67 -19.30
CA ILE A 452 0.17 15.73 -18.30
C ILE A 452 -0.93 16.78 -18.41
N THR A 453 -1.37 17.32 -17.28
CA THR A 453 -2.10 18.60 -17.22
C THR A 453 -1.15 19.74 -16.86
N PHE A 454 -1.01 20.72 -17.76
CA PHE A 454 -0.20 21.92 -17.55
C PHE A 454 -1.04 23.10 -17.10
N ASN A 455 -0.58 23.76 -16.03
CA ASN A 455 -1.09 25.05 -15.55
C ASN A 455 0.04 26.08 -15.67
N THR A 456 -0.10 27.04 -16.58
CA THR A 456 0.99 27.96 -16.93
C THR A 456 0.65 29.43 -16.78
N SER A 457 -0.52 29.76 -16.23
CA SER A 457 -0.87 31.11 -15.81
C SER A 457 -0.02 31.59 -14.63
N LEU A 458 0.68 32.71 -14.82
CA LEU A 458 1.56 33.34 -13.85
C LEU A 458 1.07 34.75 -13.51
N ALA A 459 1.11 35.11 -12.23
CA ALA A 459 0.96 36.51 -11.80
C ALA A 459 2.28 37.27 -12.01
N MET A 460 2.22 38.41 -12.71
CA MET A 460 3.39 39.23 -13.02
C MET A 460 3.65 40.30 -11.95
N SER A 461 4.92 40.66 -11.73
CA SER A 461 5.30 41.68 -10.73
C SER A 461 4.76 43.09 -11.04
N GLY A 462 4.51 43.39 -12.32
CA GLY A 462 3.88 44.64 -12.78
C GLY A 462 2.35 44.66 -12.71
N GLY A 463 1.72 43.59 -12.19
CA GLY A 463 0.27 43.37 -12.23
C GLY A 463 -0.18 42.60 -13.47
N GLY A 464 -1.34 41.96 -13.37
CA GLY A 464 -1.90 41.10 -14.42
C GLY A 464 -1.38 39.66 -14.40
N THR A 465 -1.87 38.87 -15.35
CA THR A 465 -1.50 37.47 -15.54
C THR A 465 -0.93 37.24 -16.93
N ALA A 466 0.07 36.38 -17.07
CA ALA A 466 0.65 35.98 -18.34
C ALA A 466 0.87 34.47 -18.39
N THR A 467 0.84 33.90 -19.59
CA THR A 467 1.04 32.46 -19.80
C THR A 467 2.52 32.15 -20.03
N ALA A 468 3.14 31.40 -19.12
CA ALA A 468 4.47 30.82 -19.33
C ALA A 468 4.43 29.59 -20.25
N TYR A 469 5.60 29.09 -20.65
CA TYR A 469 5.66 27.88 -21.46
C TYR A 469 5.45 26.64 -20.59
N ALA A 470 4.62 25.72 -21.07
CA ALA A 470 4.46 24.38 -20.51
C ALA A 470 5.73 23.57 -20.75
N VAL A 471 6.22 23.58 -21.99
CA VAL A 471 7.50 22.99 -22.37
C VAL A 471 8.28 23.98 -23.21
N LYS A 472 9.50 24.27 -22.77
CA LYS A 472 10.49 25.04 -23.52
C LYS A 472 11.68 24.15 -23.82
N TYR A 473 11.92 23.87 -25.09
CA TYR A 473 13.11 23.21 -25.58
C TYR A 473 14.08 24.25 -26.12
N VAL A 474 15.31 24.19 -25.62
CA VAL A 474 16.42 25.01 -26.08
C VAL A 474 17.58 24.12 -26.51
N ASP A 475 17.98 24.24 -27.78
CA ASP A 475 19.25 23.69 -28.23
C ASP A 475 20.37 24.59 -27.70
N TYR A 476 20.91 24.24 -26.53
CA TYR A 476 21.76 25.15 -25.73
C TYR A 476 23.15 25.36 -26.33
N ASN A 477 23.79 24.30 -26.80
CA ASN A 477 25.16 24.37 -27.31
C ASN A 477 25.25 24.47 -28.84
N ASN A 478 24.13 24.27 -29.57
CA ASN A 478 24.07 24.27 -31.03
C ASN A 478 25.26 23.55 -31.68
N VAL A 479 25.54 22.32 -31.23
CA VAL A 479 26.67 21.51 -31.65
C VAL A 479 26.46 21.11 -33.12
N PRO A 480 27.27 21.63 -34.07
CA PRO A 480 27.08 21.35 -35.48
C PRO A 480 27.24 19.85 -35.79
N GLY A 481 26.33 19.29 -36.59
CA GLY A 481 26.40 17.91 -37.06
C GLY A 481 26.04 16.82 -36.03
N LYS A 482 25.60 17.18 -34.82
CA LYS A 482 24.98 16.23 -33.88
C LYS A 482 23.46 16.24 -34.03
N ASP A 483 22.86 15.06 -34.10
CA ASP A 483 21.40 14.93 -34.09
C ASP A 483 20.81 15.49 -32.81
N ARG A 484 19.63 16.10 -32.94
CA ARG A 484 18.86 16.66 -31.83
C ARG A 484 17.89 15.62 -31.32
N VAL A 485 17.64 15.62 -30.02
CA VAL A 485 16.53 14.83 -29.46
C VAL A 485 15.24 15.57 -29.73
N VAL A 486 14.29 14.88 -30.38
CA VAL A 486 12.93 15.38 -30.54
C VAL A 486 12.08 14.85 -29.38
N PRO A 487 11.59 15.71 -28.47
CA PRO A 487 10.73 15.26 -27.39
C PRO A 487 9.42 14.67 -27.94
N VAL A 488 9.02 13.52 -27.39
CA VAL A 488 7.72 12.92 -27.68
C VAL A 488 6.68 13.58 -26.78
N MET A 489 5.64 14.16 -27.38
CA MET A 489 4.55 14.88 -26.70
C MET A 489 3.21 14.21 -27.03
N GLU A 490 2.54 13.59 -26.06
CA GLU A 490 1.30 12.84 -26.31
C GLU A 490 0.21 13.11 -25.26
N ASN A 491 -1.04 13.32 -25.70
CA ASN A 491 -2.21 13.42 -24.82
C ASN A 491 -2.07 14.44 -23.66
N ASN A 492 -1.32 15.51 -23.87
CA ASN A 492 -1.15 16.57 -22.86
C ASN A 492 -2.31 17.56 -22.91
N THR A 493 -2.75 18.03 -21.75
CA THR A 493 -3.78 19.06 -21.57
C THR A 493 -3.12 20.37 -21.19
N TYR A 494 -3.40 21.45 -21.93
CA TYR A 494 -2.89 22.80 -21.67
C TYR A 494 -4.04 23.70 -21.27
N ASN A 495 -4.17 23.98 -19.97
CA ASN A 495 -5.27 24.80 -19.43
C ASN A 495 -5.16 26.27 -19.83
N ASP A 496 -3.94 26.75 -20.02
CA ASP A 496 -3.65 28.11 -20.45
C ASP A 496 -3.07 28.12 -21.87
N LYS A 497 -3.36 29.18 -22.64
CA LYS A 497 -2.86 29.41 -24.00
C LYS A 497 -1.99 30.66 -24.05
N LEU A 498 -1.08 30.71 -25.02
CA LEU A 498 -0.37 31.95 -25.35
C LEU A 498 -1.36 32.99 -25.88
N GLU A 499 -0.97 34.27 -25.91
CA GLU A 499 -1.80 35.35 -26.48
C GLU A 499 -2.22 35.08 -27.92
N SER A 500 -1.44 34.30 -28.67
CA SER A 500 -1.75 33.85 -30.03
C SER A 500 -2.83 32.76 -30.11
N GLY A 501 -3.32 32.26 -28.97
CA GLY A 501 -4.24 31.12 -28.87
C GLY A 501 -3.58 29.74 -29.00
N LYS A 502 -2.26 29.68 -29.24
CA LYS A 502 -1.51 28.43 -29.37
C LYS A 502 -1.20 27.79 -28.02
N ASP A 503 -0.93 26.49 -28.05
CA ASP A 503 -0.37 25.78 -26.92
C ASP A 503 0.96 26.43 -26.49
N PRO A 504 1.24 26.52 -25.17
CA PRO A 504 2.40 27.20 -24.62
C PRO A 504 3.66 26.35 -24.79
N LEU A 505 4.05 26.08 -26.03
CA LEU A 505 5.21 25.29 -26.41
C LEU A 505 6.22 26.15 -27.16
N MET A 506 7.49 25.89 -26.95
CA MET A 506 8.59 26.57 -27.64
C MET A 506 9.73 25.59 -27.91
N PHE A 507 10.18 25.52 -29.16
CA PHE A 507 11.31 24.69 -29.57
C PHE A 507 12.23 25.54 -30.46
N ILE A 508 13.38 25.97 -29.91
CA ILE A 508 14.24 26.95 -30.57
C ILE A 508 15.73 26.62 -30.47
N GLY A 509 16.47 27.02 -31.51
CA GLY A 509 17.93 27.03 -31.56
C GLY A 509 18.57 28.32 -31.03
N THR A 510 19.88 28.29 -30.75
CA THR A 510 20.63 29.53 -30.39
C THR A 510 20.66 30.57 -31.51
N ASP A 511 20.42 30.17 -32.75
CA ASP A 511 20.34 31.01 -33.94
C ASP A 511 18.91 31.48 -34.27
N GLY A 512 17.92 31.13 -33.44
CA GLY A 512 16.51 31.45 -33.66
C GLY A 512 15.81 30.57 -34.70
N THR A 513 16.38 29.42 -35.01
CA THR A 513 15.66 28.40 -35.78
C THR A 513 14.55 27.79 -34.94
N GLU A 514 13.30 27.90 -35.40
CA GLU A 514 12.14 27.18 -34.82
C GLU A 514 12.15 25.70 -35.26
N TYR A 515 11.68 24.81 -34.38
CA TYR A 515 11.66 23.35 -34.58
C TYR A 515 10.28 22.72 -34.43
#